data_AF-A0A967UNM1-F1
#
_entry.id   AF-A0A967UNM1-F1
#
_cell.length_a   1.000
_cell.length_b   1.000
_cell.length_c   1.000
_cell.angle_alpha   90.00
_cell.angle_beta   90.00
_cell.angle_gamma   90.00
#
_symmetry.space_group_name_H-M   'P 1'
#
loop_
_entity.id
_entity.type
_entity.pdbx_description
1 polymer ?
#
loop_
_entity_poly.entity_id
_entity_poly.type
_entity_poly.pdbx_seq_one_letter_code
_entity_poly.pdbx_strand_id
1 'polypeptide(L)'
;QGSLALDVSGESLHRRGYRQEAGEAPLKENLAAALLIYCGWPEIAAAGGAFCDPMCGSGTLPIEAALIAGDVAPGLLRKRFGFEKWTGHDDALWK
;
A
#
# COMPACT_ATOMS: atom_id res chain seq x y z
N GLN A 1 32.52 1.31 9.72
CA GLN A 1 31.54 2.39 9.59
C GLN A 1 30.16 1.77 9.75
N GLY A 2 29.25 2.40 10.48
CA GLY A 2 27.89 1.90 10.71
C GLY A 2 26.87 3.01 10.47
N SER A 3 25.68 2.61 10.02
CA SER A 3 24.56 3.52 9.76
C SER A 3 23.54 3.38 10.89
N LEU A 4 23.09 4.53 11.42
CA LEU A 4 21.99 4.62 12.39
C LEU A 4 20.83 5.37 11.73
N ALA A 5 19.63 4.81 11.80
CA ALA A 5 18.41 5.42 11.29
C ALA A 5 17.23 5.12 12.22
N LEU A 6 16.22 6.00 12.21
CA LEU A 6 14.96 5.82 12.90
C LEU A 6 13.92 5.21 11.95
N ASP A 7 13.28 4.11 12.35
CA ASP A 7 12.16 3.55 11.59
C ASP A 7 10.86 4.31 11.93
N VAL A 8 10.39 5.11 10.98
CA VAL A 8 9.15 5.88 11.08
C VAL A 8 7.92 5.07 10.64
N SER A 9 8.09 3.92 10.00
CA SER A 9 7.00 3.10 9.47
C SER A 9 6.38 2.20 10.53
N GLY A 10 7.21 1.68 11.44
CA GLY A 10 6.81 0.71 12.45
C GLY A 10 6.67 -0.68 11.83
N GLU A 11 5.47 -1.02 11.35
CA GLU A 11 5.30 -2.24 10.54
C GLU A 11 5.66 -1.98 9.09
N SER A 12 6.14 -3.01 8.38
CA SER A 12 6.45 -2.91 6.95
C SER A 12 5.28 -2.31 6.15
N LEU A 13 5.59 -1.37 5.26
CA LEU A 13 4.58 -0.59 4.54
C LEU A 13 3.73 -1.40 3.55
N HIS A 14 4.20 -2.58 3.11
CA HIS A 14 3.37 -3.48 2.28
C HIS A 14 2.07 -3.86 3.01
N ARG A 15 2.06 -3.90 4.35
CA ARG A 15 0.83 -4.12 5.11
C ARG A 15 -0.03 -2.87 5.07
N ARG A 16 -0.99 -2.84 4.14
CA ARG A 16 -1.93 -1.73 3.97
C ARG A 16 -3.03 -1.67 5.03
N GLY A 17 -3.28 -2.78 5.72
CA GLY A 17 -4.32 -2.89 6.76
C GLY A 17 -5.59 -3.62 6.31
N TYR A 18 -5.77 -3.89 5.02
CA TYR A 18 -6.92 -4.65 4.51
C TYR A 18 -6.74 -6.17 4.63
N ARG A 19 -5.50 -6.67 4.60
CA ARG A 19 -5.19 -8.10 4.61
C ARG A 19 -5.11 -8.61 6.06
N GLN A 20 -6.01 -9.52 6.43
CA GLN A 20 -6.03 -10.15 7.76
C GLN A 20 -5.28 -11.49 7.79
N GLU A 21 -5.36 -12.27 6.72
CA GLU A 21 -4.68 -13.56 6.57
C GLU A 21 -3.89 -13.63 5.27
N ALA A 22 -2.73 -14.30 5.32
CA ALA A 22 -1.89 -14.59 4.17
C ALA A 22 -2.14 -16.03 3.71
N GLY A 23 -2.49 -16.22 2.44
CA GLY A 23 -2.48 -17.56 1.82
C GLY A 23 -1.05 -18.10 1.65
N GLU A 24 -0.88 -19.24 0.97
CA GLU A 24 0.42 -19.91 0.86
C GLU A 24 1.51 -19.12 0.11
N ALA A 25 1.14 -18.31 -0.90
CA ALA A 25 2.10 -17.52 -1.69
C ALA A 25 1.52 -16.15 -2.09
N PRO A 26 1.33 -15.22 -1.14
CA PRO A 26 0.69 -13.95 -1.43
C PRO A 26 1.70 -12.99 -2.07
N LEU A 27 1.30 -12.38 -3.19
CA LEU A 27 1.99 -11.24 -3.77
C LEU A 27 2.04 -10.11 -2.74
N LYS A 28 3.22 -9.50 -2.54
CA LYS A 28 3.32 -8.31 -1.68
C LYS A 28 2.62 -7.13 -2.34
N GLU A 29 1.88 -6.38 -1.54
CA GLU A 29 1.05 -5.25 -1.94
C GLU A 29 1.87 -4.16 -2.64
N ASN A 30 3.08 -3.90 -2.16
CA ASN A 30 3.99 -2.95 -2.80
C ASN A 30 4.44 -3.40 -4.20
N LEU A 31 4.63 -4.71 -4.41
CA LEU A 31 4.97 -5.25 -5.72
C LEU A 31 3.77 -5.21 -6.66
N ALA A 32 2.57 -5.51 -6.17
CA ALA A 32 1.33 -5.37 -6.93
C ALA A 32 1.10 -3.92 -7.40
N ALA A 33 1.25 -2.94 -6.49
CA ALA A 33 1.17 -1.52 -6.84
C ALA A 33 2.22 -1.12 -7.90
N ALA A 34 3.46 -1.59 -7.74
CA ALA A 34 4.52 -1.31 -8.70
C ALA A 34 4.22 -1.89 -10.10
N LEU A 35 3.66 -3.10 -10.18
CA LEU A 35 3.26 -3.70 -11.47
C LEU A 35 2.13 -2.90 -12.13
N LEU A 36 1.14 -2.46 -11.36
CA LEU A 36 0.04 -1.65 -11.88
C LEU A 36 0.52 -0.30 -12.42
N ILE A 37 1.38 0.39 -11.67
CA ILE A 37 2.03 1.63 -12.13
C ILE A 37 2.85 1.38 -13.40
N TYR A 38 3.64 0.30 -13.42
CA TYR A 38 4.44 -0.06 -14.59
C TYR A 38 3.59 -0.33 -15.83
N CYS A 39 2.39 -0.91 -15.66
CA CYS A 39 1.43 -1.14 -16.74
C CYS A 39 0.63 0.11 -17.16
N GLY A 40 0.86 1.28 -16.55
CA GLY A 40 0.08 2.50 -16.83
C GLY A 40 -1.36 2.42 -16.32
N TRP A 41 -1.62 1.61 -15.28
CA TRP A 41 -2.95 1.49 -14.71
C TRP A 41 -3.55 2.82 -14.22
N PRO A 42 -2.81 3.73 -13.55
CA PRO A 42 -3.37 5.01 -13.10
C PRO A 42 -4.02 5.81 -14.25
N GLU A 43 -3.35 5.90 -15.40
CA GLU A 43 -3.84 6.62 -16.57
C GLU A 43 -5.04 5.92 -17.22
N ILE A 44 -4.99 4.58 -17.31
CA ILE A 44 -6.10 3.77 -17.83
C ILE A 44 -7.35 3.93 -16.94
N ALA A 45 -7.18 3.88 -15.62
CA ALA A 45 -8.25 4.05 -14.66
C ALA A 45 -8.86 5.45 -14.74
N ALA A 46 -8.03 6.50 -14.83
CA ALA A 46 -8.49 7.88 -14.98
C ALA A 46 -9.29 8.11 -16.27
N ALA A 47 -8.99 7.36 -17.33
CA ALA A 47 -9.74 7.38 -18.59
C ALA A 47 -11.05 6.55 -18.56
N GLY A 48 -11.40 5.94 -17.41
CA GLY A 48 -12.60 5.09 -17.27
C GLY A 48 -12.40 3.64 -17.72
N GLY A 49 -11.15 3.18 -17.84
CA GLY A 49 -10.81 1.80 -18.17
C GLY A 49 -11.19 0.80 -17.08
N ALA A 50 -11.42 -0.46 -17.48
CA ALA A 50 -11.74 -1.56 -16.58
C ALA A 50 -10.51 -2.43 -16.27
N PHE A 51 -10.42 -2.94 -15.04
CA PHE A 51 -9.40 -3.91 -14.64
C PHE A 51 -9.99 -5.32 -14.57
N CYS A 52 -9.25 -6.32 -15.05
CA CYS A 52 -9.63 -7.73 -14.91
C CYS A 52 -8.39 -8.59 -14.66
N ASP A 53 -8.45 -9.41 -13.61
CA ASP A 53 -7.47 -10.44 -13.31
C ASP A 53 -8.19 -11.79 -13.15
N PRO A 54 -8.15 -12.67 -14.17
CA PRO A 54 -8.88 -13.94 -14.16
C PRO A 54 -8.26 -14.99 -13.22
N MET A 55 -7.09 -14.72 -12.65
CA MET A 55 -6.36 -15.61 -11.75
C MET A 55 -5.96 -14.88 -10.46
N CYS A 56 -6.86 -14.04 -9.96
CA CYS A 56 -6.55 -13.05 -8.92
C CYS A 56 -6.13 -13.63 -7.56
N GLY A 57 -6.36 -14.93 -7.31
CA GLY A 57 -5.98 -15.60 -6.08
C GLY A 57 -6.47 -14.86 -4.83
N SER A 58 -5.54 -14.31 -4.05
CA SER A 58 -5.84 -13.51 -2.85
C SER A 58 -6.43 -12.12 -3.13
N GLY A 59 -6.63 -11.74 -4.39
CA GLY A 59 -7.19 -10.45 -4.80
C GLY A 59 -6.23 -9.27 -4.69
N THR A 60 -4.93 -9.50 -4.48
CA THR A 60 -3.96 -8.42 -4.22
C THR A 60 -3.88 -7.42 -5.37
N LEU A 61 -3.80 -7.89 -6.62
CA LEU A 61 -3.77 -7.03 -7.80
C LEU A 61 -5.08 -6.23 -7.96
N PRO A 62 -6.28 -6.85 -7.96
CA PRO A 62 -7.54 -6.11 -7.99
C PRO A 62 -7.72 -5.10 -6.86
N ILE A 63 -7.29 -5.41 -5.64
CA ILE A 63 -7.39 -4.50 -4.49
C ILE A 63 -6.49 -3.28 -4.71
N GLU A 64 -5.21 -3.48 -5.02
CA GLU A 64 -4.30 -2.34 -5.29
C GLU A 64 -4.75 -1.54 -6.52
N ALA A 65 -5.33 -2.19 -7.54
CA ALA A 65 -5.88 -1.52 -8.71
C ALA A 65 -7.06 -0.60 -8.34
N ALA A 66 -7.98 -1.08 -7.49
CA ALA A 66 -9.10 -0.30 -7.00
C ALA A 66 -8.64 0.87 -6.11
N LEU A 67 -7.65 0.66 -5.24
CA LEU A 67 -7.09 1.72 -4.38
C LEU A 67 -6.42 2.81 -5.21
N ILE A 68 -5.65 2.45 -6.24
CA ILE A 68 -5.04 3.41 -7.18
C ILE A 68 -6.13 4.19 -7.93
N ALA A 69 -7.14 3.49 -8.47
CA ALA A 69 -8.22 4.13 -9.24
C ALA A 69 -9.08 5.08 -8.38
N GLY A 70 -9.23 4.77 -7.08
CA GLY A 70 -9.97 5.59 -6.13
C GLY A 70 -9.15 6.68 -5.44
N ASP A 71 -7.89 6.90 -5.84
CA ASP A 71 -6.95 7.81 -5.18
C ASP A 71 -6.84 7.56 -3.66
N VAL A 72 -6.87 6.29 -3.27
CA VAL A 72 -6.83 5.88 -1.86
C VAL A 72 -5.39 5.76 -1.43
N ALA A 73 -4.97 6.62 -0.50
CA ALA A 73 -3.63 6.57 0.07
C ALA A 73 -3.35 5.17 0.67
N PRO A 74 -2.19 4.55 0.37
CA PRO A 74 -1.88 3.19 0.83
C PRO A 74 -1.77 3.07 2.36
N GLY A 75 -1.54 4.20 3.03
CA GLY A 75 -1.48 4.28 4.49
C GLY A 75 -2.83 4.43 5.18
N LEU A 76 -3.91 4.71 4.43
CA LEU A 76 -5.18 5.17 5.01
C LEU A 76 -5.83 4.15 5.95
N LEU A 77 -5.70 2.86 5.66
CA LEU A 77 -6.28 1.78 6.46
C LEU A 77 -5.32 1.23 7.54
N ARG A 78 -4.10 1.78 7.64
CA ARG A 78 -3.16 1.39 8.67
C ARG A 78 -3.62 1.92 10.02
N LYS A 79 -3.51 1.09 11.05
CA LYS A 79 -3.91 1.46 12.42
C LYS A 79 -2.92 2.40 13.11
N ARG A 80 -1.64 2.34 12.72
CA ARG A 80 -0.55 3.09 13.35
C ARG A 80 0.71 3.14 12.47
N PHE A 81 1.52 4.16 12.69
CA PHE A 81 2.89 4.28 12.18
C PHE A 81 3.93 4.29 13.32
N GLY A 82 5.21 4.11 12.98
CA GLY A 82 6.30 4.10 13.95
C GLY A 82 6.57 5.48 14.56
N PHE A 83 6.35 6.55 13.77
CA PHE A 83 6.58 7.92 14.21
C PHE A 83 5.61 8.40 15.30
N GLU A 84 4.42 7.80 15.47
CA GLU A 84 3.40 8.26 16.42
C GLU A 84 3.88 8.23 17.89
N LYS A 85 4.93 7.46 18.19
CA LYS A 85 5.55 7.38 19.53
C LYS A 85 6.85 8.16 19.65
N TRP A 86 7.30 8.81 18.58
CA TRP A 86 8.52 9.57 18.58
C TRP A 86 8.26 10.97 19.16
N THR A 87 9.11 11.40 20.09
CA THR A 87 8.96 12.71 20.75
C THR A 87 9.11 13.90 19.81
N GLY A 88 9.72 13.71 18.64
CA GLY A 88 9.82 14.73 17.59
C GLY A 88 8.65 14.73 16.60
N HIS A 89 7.62 13.92 16.81
CA HIS A 89 6.45 13.89 15.94
C HIS A 89 5.57 15.13 16.12
N ASP A 90 5.18 15.73 15.00
CA ASP A 90 4.18 16.79 14.93
C ASP A 90 2.82 16.19 14.56
N ASP A 91 1.93 16.07 15.55
CA ASP A 91 0.59 15.52 15.41
C ASP A 91 -0.36 16.48 14.65
N ALA A 92 -0.11 17.80 14.72
CA ALA A 92 -0.93 18.79 14.02
C ALA A 92 -0.68 18.75 12.51
N LEU A 93 0.55 18.45 12.08
CA LEU A 93 0.89 18.26 10.67
C LEU A 93 0.33 16.95 10.08
N TRP A 94 0.19 15.90 10.90
CA TRP A 94 -0.26 14.59 10.44
C TRP A 94 -1.78 14.47 10.25
N LYS A 95 -2.56 15.29 10.96
CA LYS A 95 -4.02 15.34 10.91
C LYS A 95 -4.54 16.19 9.75
#